data_AF-A0A917UDB1-F1
#
_entry.id   AF-A0A917UDB1-F1
#
_cell.length_a   1.000
_cell.length_b   1.000
_cell.length_c   1.000
_cell.angle_alpha   90.00
_cell.angle_beta   90.00
_cell.angle_gamma   90.00
#
_symmetry.space_group_name_H-M   'P 1'
#
loop_
_entity.id
_entity.type
_entity.pdbx_description
1 polymer ?
#
loop_
_entity_poly.entity_id
_entity_poly.type
_entity_poly.pdbx_seq_one_letter_code
_entity_poly.pdbx_strand_id
1 'polypeptide(L)'
;MQRKVIAVKLGLHPDTVARYADAASVNDLLVSKSRASKVDPFKDYLDARWNAGCTDAVRLTEEIRAQGYQGTSRTVRRYLEPIRESGSPACHTTTPPKPRQVTSWMTRHPDQVSEGKKIRLKAILARCPELHALAELVTDFAKILCNRDGGRLTAWLDAVDAADLPELHVFATGLRRDLAAVTNGLTLPWNSGAVEGTVCKLKALKRAMFGRANFDLLRKRVLVSR
;
A
#
# COMPACT_ATOMS: atom_id res chain seq x y z
N MET A 1 14.63 29.73 -15.66
CA MET A 1 15.24 28.79 -16.65
C MET A 1 14.49 27.47 -16.57
N GLN A 2 13.96 26.94 -17.68
CA GLN A 2 13.14 25.72 -17.64
C GLN A 2 14.01 24.48 -17.34
N ARG A 3 13.57 23.62 -16.41
CA ARG A 3 14.31 22.43 -15.94
C ARG A 3 14.76 21.49 -17.07
N LYS A 4 14.00 21.44 -18.18
CA LYS A 4 14.34 20.69 -19.40
C LYS A 4 15.63 21.18 -20.09
N VAL A 5 15.88 22.49 -20.08
CA VAL A 5 17.09 23.09 -20.68
C VAL A 5 18.33 22.71 -19.87
N ILE A 6 18.19 22.69 -18.54
CA ILE A 6 19.25 22.29 -17.61
C ILE A 6 19.58 20.80 -17.79
N ALA A 7 18.56 19.94 -17.94
CA ALA A 7 18.72 18.51 -18.20
C ALA A 7 19.54 18.22 -19.47
N VAL A 8 19.19 18.89 -20.59
CA VAL A 8 19.90 18.74 -21.87
C VAL A 8 21.33 19.25 -21.77
N LYS A 9 21.54 20.42 -21.17
CA LYS A 9 22.87 21.05 -21.08
C LYS A 9 23.84 20.28 -20.17
N LEU A 10 23.33 19.66 -19.10
CA LEU A 10 24.13 18.90 -18.13
C LEU A 10 24.17 17.39 -18.43
N GLY A 11 23.44 16.91 -19.44
CA GLY A 11 23.32 15.46 -19.71
C GLY A 11 22.67 14.68 -18.56
N LEU A 12 21.85 15.34 -17.74
CA LEU A 12 21.21 14.75 -16.56
C LEU A 12 19.75 14.41 -16.86
N HIS A 13 19.26 13.33 -16.26
CA HIS A 13 17.84 12.99 -16.34
C HIS A 13 16.97 14.11 -15.72
N PRO A 14 15.82 14.47 -16.30
CA PRO A 14 14.95 15.54 -15.79
C PRO A 14 14.58 15.40 -14.31
N ASP A 15 14.37 14.17 -13.84
CA ASP A 15 14.06 13.88 -12.43
C ASP A 15 15.25 14.16 -11.49
N THR A 16 16.48 13.96 -11.98
CA THR A 16 17.70 14.28 -11.22
C THR A 16 17.87 15.79 -11.10
N VAL A 17 17.57 16.53 -12.18
CA VAL A 17 17.56 17.99 -12.18
C VAL A 17 16.51 18.54 -11.23
N ALA A 18 15.30 17.96 -11.23
CA ALA A 18 14.26 18.32 -10.28
C ALA A 18 14.71 18.08 -8.84
N ARG A 19 15.24 16.89 -8.55
CA ARG A 19 15.76 16.53 -7.22
C ARG A 19 16.84 17.49 -6.70
N TYR A 20 17.74 17.95 -7.57
CA TYR A 20 18.80 18.89 -7.19
C TYR A 20 18.31 20.32 -7.08
N ALA A 21 17.37 20.73 -7.94
CA ALA A 21 16.76 22.06 -7.87
C ALA A 21 15.84 22.24 -6.65
N ASP A 22 15.21 21.16 -6.19
CA ASP A 22 14.24 21.17 -5.09
C ASP A 22 14.89 20.90 -3.71
N ALA A 23 16.18 20.58 -3.66
CA ALA A 23 16.89 20.35 -2.40
C ALA A 23 17.34 21.67 -1.75
N ALA A 24 16.94 21.89 -0.50
CA ALA A 24 17.30 23.10 0.25
C ALA A 24 18.72 23.03 0.85
N SER A 25 19.26 21.82 1.04
CA SER A 25 20.58 21.60 1.60
C SER A 25 21.31 20.41 0.98
N VAL A 26 22.64 20.37 1.12
CA VAL A 26 23.46 19.21 0.72
C VAL A 26 23.05 17.95 1.49
N ASN A 27 22.60 18.09 2.75
CA ASN A 27 22.13 16.95 3.54
C ASN A 27 20.88 16.29 2.94
N ASP A 28 19.98 17.05 2.29
CA ASP A 28 18.80 16.51 1.60
C ASP A 28 19.19 15.62 0.41
N LEU A 29 20.33 15.91 -0.22
CA LEU A 29 20.91 15.12 -1.31
C LEU A 29 21.68 13.89 -0.81
N LEU A 30 22.26 14.00 0.40
CA LEU A 30 23.05 12.96 1.04
C LEU A 30 22.23 12.00 1.90
N VAL A 31 20.90 12.14 1.97
CA VAL A 31 20.03 11.16 2.65
C VAL A 31 20.18 9.80 1.95
N SER A 32 21.14 9.01 2.41
CA SER A 32 21.22 7.61 2.06
C SER A 32 19.90 7.00 2.52
N LYS A 33 19.20 6.33 1.60
CA LYS A 33 18.07 5.49 1.99
C LYS A 33 18.62 4.42 2.92
N SER A 34 18.53 4.66 4.24
CA SER A 34 18.89 3.65 5.22
C SER A 34 17.97 2.46 4.95
N ARG A 35 18.58 1.32 4.63
CA ARG A 35 17.83 0.09 4.43
C ARG A 35 17.13 -0.22 5.75
N ALA A 36 15.88 -0.69 5.66
CA ALA A 36 15.14 -1.17 6.81
C ALA A 36 16.02 -2.18 7.57
N SER A 37 16.31 -1.88 8.83
CA SER A 37 17.10 -2.74 9.70
C SER A 37 16.22 -3.87 10.19
N LYS A 38 16.82 -5.05 10.43
CA LYS A 38 16.11 -6.17 11.08
C LYS A 38 15.56 -5.82 12.47
N VAL A 39 16.07 -4.75 13.09
CA VAL A 39 15.61 -4.26 14.41
C VAL A 39 14.37 -3.36 14.29
N ASP A 40 14.08 -2.78 13.12
CA ASP A 40 12.98 -1.82 12.93
C ASP A 40 11.61 -2.33 13.42
N PRO A 41 11.21 -3.59 13.20
CA PRO A 41 9.95 -4.11 13.72
C PRO A 41 9.87 -4.24 15.25
N PHE A 42 11.03 -4.24 15.93
CA PHE A 42 11.13 -4.49 17.37
C PHE A 42 11.47 -3.22 18.17
N LYS A 43 11.57 -2.05 17.52
CA LYS A 43 11.93 -0.78 18.18
C LYS A 43 10.95 -0.39 19.27
N ASP A 44 9.65 -0.44 18.98
CA ASP A 44 8.60 -0.09 19.95
C ASP A 44 8.71 -0.93 21.24
N TYR A 45 9.05 -2.22 21.11
CA TYR A 45 9.29 -3.10 22.26
C TYR A 45 10.54 -2.73 23.04
N LEU A 46 11.65 -2.46 22.34
CA LEU A 46 12.92 -2.06 22.95
C LEU A 46 12.77 -0.75 23.72
N ASP A 47 12.03 0.21 23.18
CA ASP A 47 11.77 1.51 23.81
C ASP A 47 10.90 1.36 25.07
N ALA A 48 9.86 0.53 25.01
CA ALA A 48 9.02 0.22 26.16
C ALA A 48 9.82 -0.44 27.30
N ARG A 49 10.72 -1.38 26.96
CA ARG A 49 11.59 -2.05 27.95
C ARG A 49 12.67 -1.12 28.50
N TRP A 50 13.18 -0.21 27.67
CA TRP A 50 14.09 0.85 28.11
C TRP A 50 13.44 1.76 29.16
N ASN A 51 12.21 2.21 28.89
CA ASN A 51 11.42 3.01 29.83
C ASN A 51 11.06 2.25 31.12
N ALA A 52 10.96 0.92 31.05
CA ALA A 52 10.80 0.06 32.22
C ALA A 52 12.12 -0.19 33.00
N GLY A 53 13.22 0.48 32.63
CA GLY A 53 14.52 0.38 33.31
C GLY A 53 15.42 -0.78 32.86
N CYS A 54 15.00 -1.56 31.86
CA CYS A 54 15.86 -2.61 31.29
C CYS A 54 16.81 -2.02 30.25
N THR A 55 18.06 -1.76 30.65
CA THR A 55 19.08 -1.15 29.78
C THR A 55 20.08 -2.16 29.20
N ASP A 56 20.00 -3.44 29.59
CA ASP A 56 20.90 -4.49 29.12
C ASP A 56 20.56 -4.97 27.71
N ALA A 57 21.44 -4.65 26.76
CA ALA A 57 21.30 -5.00 25.36
C ALA A 57 21.34 -6.52 25.09
N VAL A 58 22.00 -7.32 25.94
CA VAL A 58 22.08 -8.77 25.74
C VAL A 58 20.72 -9.40 26.06
N ARG A 59 20.18 -9.08 27.24
CA ARG A 59 18.84 -9.49 27.66
C ARG A 59 17.75 -9.05 26.68
N LEU A 60 17.80 -7.79 26.24
CA LEU A 60 16.86 -7.29 25.22
C LEU A 60 16.97 -8.04 23.90
N THR A 61 18.19 -8.45 23.49
CA THR A 61 18.39 -9.24 22.27
C THR A 61 17.77 -10.64 22.40
N GLU A 62 17.89 -11.28 23.56
CA GLU A 62 17.29 -12.59 23.83
C GLU A 62 15.76 -12.52 23.81
N GLU A 63 15.19 -11.47 24.42
CA GLU A 63 13.74 -11.23 24.46
C GLU A 63 13.16 -11.03 23.05
N ILE A 64 13.79 -10.20 22.21
CA ILE A 64 13.32 -10.03 20.82
C ILE A 64 13.63 -11.25 19.95
N ARG A 65 14.67 -12.04 20.27
CA ARG A 65 14.96 -13.30 19.57
C ARG A 65 13.87 -14.33 19.83
N ALA A 66 13.33 -14.41 21.05
CA ALA A 66 12.15 -15.20 21.35
C ALA A 66 10.90 -14.75 20.57
N GLN A 67 10.81 -13.45 20.22
CA GLN A 67 9.76 -12.88 19.36
C GLN A 67 10.05 -13.01 17.85
N GLY A 68 11.10 -13.74 17.46
CA GLY A 68 11.42 -14.02 16.05
C GLY A 68 12.52 -13.15 15.44
N TYR A 69 13.27 -12.37 16.23
CA TYR A 69 14.40 -11.58 15.73
C TYR A 69 15.58 -12.46 15.28
N GLN A 70 15.96 -12.34 14.01
CA GLN A 70 17.05 -13.09 13.36
C GLN A 70 18.30 -12.22 13.11
N GLY A 71 18.54 -11.22 13.96
CA GLY A 71 19.70 -10.34 13.85
C GLY A 71 20.69 -10.51 15.00
N THR A 72 21.76 -9.73 14.95
CA THR A 72 22.85 -9.78 15.94
C THR A 72 22.60 -8.80 17.09
N SER A 73 23.14 -9.12 18.27
CA SER A 73 23.14 -8.23 19.45
C SER A 73 23.86 -6.90 19.20
N ARG A 74 24.85 -6.88 18.30
CA ARG A 74 25.54 -5.65 17.85
C ARG A 74 24.57 -4.64 17.24
N THR A 75 23.56 -5.08 16.49
CA THR A 75 22.57 -4.18 15.88
C THR A 75 21.64 -3.58 16.94
N VAL A 76 21.32 -4.34 17.99
CA VAL A 76 20.53 -3.87 19.13
C VAL A 76 21.35 -2.89 19.97
N ARG A 77 22.64 -3.19 20.25
CA ARG A 77 23.55 -2.24 20.91
C ARG A 77 23.67 -0.91 20.16
N ARG A 78 23.91 -0.97 18.85
CA ARG A 78 23.98 0.22 17.99
C ARG A 78 22.67 1.02 17.99
N TYR A 79 21.53 0.37 18.19
CA TYR A 79 20.24 1.04 18.34
C TYR A 79 20.10 1.72 19.71
N LEU A 80 20.61 1.09 20.77
CA LEU A 80 20.52 1.58 22.15
C LEU A 80 21.63 2.60 22.52
N GLU A 81 22.73 2.68 21.77
CA GLU A 81 23.83 3.63 22.01
C GLU A 81 23.37 5.10 22.00
N PRO A 82 22.62 5.59 20.98
CA PRO A 82 22.08 6.95 20.99
C PRO A 82 21.14 7.23 22.17
N ILE A 83 20.37 6.22 22.58
CA ILE A 83 19.40 6.28 23.70
C ILE A 83 20.15 6.37 25.04
N ARG A 84 21.30 5.69 25.16
CA ARG A 84 22.20 5.77 26.32
C ARG A 84 22.85 7.15 26.45
N GLU A 85 23.36 7.68 25.35
CA GLU A 85 24.07 8.96 25.32
C GLU A 85 23.15 10.16 25.60
N SER A 86 21.89 10.09 25.16
CA SER A 86 20.92 11.17 25.34
C SER A 86 20.15 11.12 26.66
N GLY A 87 20.26 10.06 27.47
CA GLY A 87 19.62 9.93 28.79
C GLY A 87 18.09 9.84 28.78
N SER A 88 17.49 9.95 27.60
CA SER A 88 16.08 9.76 27.34
C SER A 88 15.99 8.94 26.05
N PRO A 89 15.13 7.92 25.96
CA PRO A 89 14.82 7.37 24.65
C PRO A 89 14.33 8.52 23.81
N ALA A 90 15.12 8.89 22.79
CA ALA A 90 14.71 9.88 21.83
C ALA A 90 13.30 9.47 21.43
N CYS A 91 12.31 10.37 21.58
CA CYS A 91 10.96 10.11 21.15
C CYS A 91 11.05 9.78 19.66
N HIS A 92 11.15 8.49 19.34
CA HIS A 92 11.38 8.07 17.99
C HIS A 92 10.04 8.32 17.33
N THR A 93 9.95 9.42 16.59
CA THR A 93 8.88 9.63 15.65
C THR A 93 8.89 8.41 14.76
N THR A 94 8.01 7.44 15.05
CA THR A 94 7.86 6.27 14.18
C THR A 94 7.73 6.84 12.78
N THR A 95 8.59 6.41 11.86
CA THR A 95 8.57 6.98 10.51
C THR A 95 7.12 6.93 10.03
N PRO A 96 6.53 8.08 9.66
CA PRO A 96 5.13 8.12 9.30
C PRO A 96 4.89 7.08 8.20
N PRO A 97 3.80 6.30 8.29
CA PRO A 97 3.59 5.24 7.32
C PRO A 97 3.46 5.85 5.94
N LYS A 98 4.04 5.14 4.96
CA LYS A 98 3.95 5.57 3.56
C LYS A 98 2.47 5.53 3.12
N PRO A 99 2.03 6.41 2.20
CA PRO A 99 0.66 6.40 1.70
C PRO A 99 0.17 5.00 1.29
N ARG A 100 1.00 4.24 0.55
CA ARG A 100 0.70 2.86 0.14
C ARG A 100 0.43 1.90 1.32
N GLN A 101 1.06 2.11 2.47
CA GLN A 101 0.81 1.30 3.67
C GLN A 101 -0.58 1.60 4.23
N VAL A 102 -0.93 2.88 4.35
CA VAL A 102 -2.25 3.32 4.82
C VAL A 102 -3.35 2.82 3.89
N THR A 103 -3.19 3.02 2.57
CA THR A 103 -4.11 2.48 1.56
C THR A 103 -4.26 0.97 1.71
N SER A 104 -3.14 0.24 1.85
CA SER A 104 -3.18 -1.21 2.04
C SER A 104 -3.85 -1.64 3.35
N TRP A 105 -3.86 -0.83 4.40
CA TRP A 105 -4.56 -1.14 5.65
C TRP A 105 -6.07 -0.88 5.51
N MET A 106 -6.46 0.17 4.78
CA MET A 106 -7.86 0.51 4.51
C MET A 106 -8.54 -0.50 3.58
N THR A 107 -7.85 -0.99 2.55
CA THR A 107 -8.45 -1.87 1.53
C THR A 107 -8.31 -3.36 1.83
N ARG A 108 -7.75 -3.73 2.98
CA ARG A 108 -7.54 -5.14 3.37
C ARG A 108 -8.61 -5.57 4.38
N HIS A 109 -8.98 -6.85 4.36
CA HIS A 109 -9.93 -7.39 5.32
C HIS A 109 -9.47 -7.10 6.76
N PRO A 110 -10.35 -6.58 7.66
CA PRO A 110 -9.97 -6.17 9.01
C PRO A 110 -9.23 -7.24 9.82
N ASP A 111 -9.59 -8.51 9.63
CA ASP A 111 -8.96 -9.66 10.31
C ASP A 111 -7.52 -9.93 9.86
N GLN A 112 -7.13 -9.43 8.68
CA GLN A 112 -5.79 -9.60 8.12
C GLN A 112 -4.87 -8.40 8.43
N VAL A 113 -5.36 -7.41 9.18
CA VAL A 113 -4.61 -6.26 9.64
C VAL A 113 -4.20 -6.49 11.09
N SER A 114 -2.89 -6.48 11.37
CA SER A 114 -2.38 -6.68 12.73
C SER A 114 -2.83 -5.54 13.66
N GLU A 115 -2.99 -5.83 14.94
CA GLU A 115 -3.52 -4.86 15.92
C GLU A 115 -2.71 -3.55 15.97
N GLY A 116 -1.38 -3.63 15.96
CA GLY A 116 -0.53 -2.43 15.90
C GLY A 116 -0.75 -1.57 14.65
N LYS A 117 -1.15 -2.17 13.51
CA LYS A 117 -1.49 -1.41 12.30
C LYS A 117 -2.87 -0.78 12.41
N LYS A 118 -3.84 -1.46 13.04
CA LYS A 118 -5.18 -0.90 13.31
C LYS A 118 -5.09 0.33 14.21
N ILE A 119 -4.29 0.25 15.28
CA ILE A 119 -4.06 1.38 16.19
C ILE A 119 -3.45 2.57 15.43
N ARG A 120 -2.43 2.32 14.61
CA ARG A 120 -1.80 3.38 13.78
C ARG A 120 -2.77 3.95 12.76
N LEU A 121 -3.57 3.13 12.09
CA LEU A 121 -4.60 3.60 11.16
C LEU A 121 -5.62 4.47 11.90
N LYS A 122 -6.13 4.04 13.05
CA LYS A 122 -7.08 4.81 13.88
C LYS A 122 -6.51 6.17 14.26
N ALA A 123 -5.24 6.22 14.67
CA ALA A 123 -4.57 7.49 14.99
C ALA A 123 -4.43 8.43 13.78
N ILE A 124 -4.29 7.89 12.57
CA ILE A 124 -4.23 8.68 11.33
C ILE A 124 -5.63 9.20 10.98
N LEU A 125 -6.65 8.35 11.01
CA LEU A 125 -8.03 8.74 10.69
C LEU A 125 -8.55 9.80 11.66
N ALA A 126 -8.17 9.75 12.94
CA ALA A 126 -8.53 10.75 13.92
C ALA A 126 -7.95 12.16 13.63
N ARG A 127 -6.93 12.27 12.77
CA ARG A 127 -6.26 13.53 12.42
C ARG A 127 -6.73 14.12 11.09
N CYS A 128 -7.46 13.36 10.28
CA CYS A 128 -7.90 13.76 8.95
C CYS A 128 -9.33 13.25 8.71
N PRO A 129 -10.35 14.09 8.93
CA PRO A 129 -11.76 13.74 8.74
C PRO A 129 -12.07 13.24 7.33
N GLU A 130 -11.43 13.79 6.30
CA GLU A 130 -11.61 13.40 4.91
C GLU A 130 -11.14 11.96 4.68
N LEU A 131 -10.00 11.60 5.25
CA LEU A 131 -9.48 10.24 5.17
C LEU A 131 -10.32 9.25 5.99
N HIS A 132 -10.92 9.72 7.10
CA HIS A 132 -11.89 8.93 7.87
C HIS A 132 -13.13 8.62 7.04
N ALA A 133 -13.75 9.63 6.43
CA ALA A 133 -14.90 9.46 5.54
C ALA A 133 -14.57 8.51 4.38
N LEU A 134 -13.38 8.65 3.77
CA LEU A 134 -12.91 7.73 2.73
C LEU A 134 -12.79 6.29 3.25
N ALA A 135 -12.27 6.08 4.45
CA ALA A 135 -12.14 4.74 5.04
C ALA A 135 -13.50 4.08 5.26
N GLU A 136 -14.50 4.84 5.70
CA GLU A 136 -15.87 4.35 5.88
C GLU A 136 -16.49 3.97 4.53
N LEU A 137 -16.42 4.84 3.52
CA LEU A 137 -16.95 4.58 2.19
C LEU A 137 -16.28 3.36 1.53
N VAL A 138 -14.96 3.20 1.67
CA VAL A 138 -14.23 2.01 1.19
C VAL A 138 -14.71 0.75 1.89
N THR A 139 -14.90 0.81 3.21
CA THR A 139 -15.35 -0.32 4.02
C THR A 139 -16.78 -0.74 3.63
N ASP A 140 -17.67 0.22 3.43
CA ASP A 140 -19.05 -0.05 3.04
C ASP A 140 -19.16 -0.57 1.61
N PHE A 141 -18.36 -0.07 0.68
CA PHE A 141 -18.26 -0.63 -0.67
C PHE A 141 -17.74 -2.07 -0.64
N ALA A 142 -16.74 -2.36 0.19
CA ALA A 142 -16.24 -3.73 0.36
C ALA A 142 -17.32 -4.68 0.89
N LYS A 143 -18.18 -4.24 1.83
CA LYS A 143 -19.33 -5.03 2.29
C LYS A 143 -20.30 -5.32 1.14
N ILE A 144 -20.59 -4.35 0.28
CA ILE A 144 -21.44 -4.53 -0.91
C ILE A 144 -20.85 -5.60 -1.83
N LEU A 145 -19.54 -5.53 -2.12
CA LEU A 145 -18.85 -6.49 -2.97
C LEU A 145 -18.82 -7.90 -2.38
N CYS A 146 -18.46 -8.02 -1.10
CA CYS A 146 -18.36 -9.31 -0.42
C CYS A 146 -19.72 -10.00 -0.27
N ASN A 147 -20.77 -9.24 0.06
CA ASN A 147 -22.12 -9.76 0.25
C ASN A 147 -22.94 -9.80 -1.04
N ARG A 148 -22.40 -9.30 -2.16
CA ARG A 148 -23.07 -9.29 -3.46
C ARG A 148 -24.42 -8.55 -3.41
N ASP A 149 -24.45 -7.44 -2.67
CA ASP A 149 -25.66 -6.70 -2.36
C ASP A 149 -25.83 -5.47 -3.26
N GLY A 150 -26.21 -5.71 -4.52
CA GLY A 150 -26.39 -4.65 -5.51
C GLY A 150 -27.47 -3.63 -5.14
N GLY A 151 -28.41 -3.96 -4.25
CA GLY A 151 -29.48 -3.05 -3.81
C GLY A 151 -28.96 -1.87 -2.99
N ARG A 152 -27.82 -2.03 -2.32
CA ARG A 152 -27.17 -0.97 -1.53
C ARG A 152 -26.30 -0.03 -2.35
N LEU A 153 -26.06 -0.32 -3.63
CA LEU A 153 -25.14 0.44 -4.47
C LEU A 153 -25.58 1.89 -4.64
N THR A 154 -26.87 2.13 -4.88
CA THR A 154 -27.39 3.50 -5.08
C THR A 154 -27.23 4.34 -3.82
N ALA A 155 -27.62 3.81 -2.65
CA ALA A 155 -27.44 4.50 -1.38
C ALA A 155 -25.96 4.79 -1.06
N TRP A 156 -25.06 3.87 -1.44
CA TRP A 156 -23.63 4.10 -1.31
C TRP A 156 -23.13 5.22 -2.25
N LEU A 157 -23.62 5.26 -3.49
CA LEU A 157 -23.30 6.33 -4.44
C LEU A 157 -23.79 7.70 -3.95
N ASP A 158 -24.98 7.77 -3.34
CA ASP A 158 -25.50 9.01 -2.74
C ASP A 158 -24.63 9.46 -1.55
N ALA A 159 -24.15 8.51 -0.73
CA ALA A 159 -23.22 8.82 0.35
C ALA A 159 -21.86 9.32 -0.16
N VAL A 160 -21.39 8.84 -1.31
CA VAL A 160 -20.17 9.36 -1.95
C VAL A 160 -20.38 10.81 -2.39
N ASP A 161 -21.51 11.15 -3.00
CA ASP A 161 -21.78 12.51 -3.47
C ASP A 161 -21.94 13.51 -2.30
N ALA A 162 -22.43 13.04 -1.15
CA ALA A 162 -22.53 13.85 0.06
C ALA A 162 -21.16 14.10 0.72
N ALA A 163 -20.15 13.30 0.42
CA ALA A 163 -18.80 13.44 0.94
C ALA A 163 -17.96 14.39 0.05
N ASP A 164 -17.18 15.28 0.67
CA ASP A 164 -16.26 16.16 -0.07
C ASP A 164 -14.98 15.41 -0.50
N LEU A 165 -15.15 14.42 -1.39
CA LEU A 165 -14.07 13.56 -1.88
C LEU A 165 -14.02 13.55 -3.42
N PRO A 166 -13.43 14.58 -4.05
CA PRO A 166 -13.40 14.75 -5.51
C PRO A 166 -12.88 13.54 -6.29
N GLU A 167 -11.84 12.88 -5.76
CA GLU A 167 -11.26 11.69 -6.39
C GLU A 167 -12.22 10.49 -6.42
N LEU A 168 -13.12 10.39 -5.43
CA LEU A 168 -14.11 9.32 -5.35
C LEU A 168 -15.33 9.61 -6.25
N HIS A 169 -15.64 10.88 -6.52
CA HIS A 169 -16.70 11.26 -7.46
C HIS A 169 -16.43 10.77 -8.89
N VAL A 170 -15.17 10.75 -9.34
CA VAL A 170 -14.80 10.22 -10.66
C VAL A 170 -15.12 8.73 -10.75
N PHE A 171 -14.82 7.98 -9.68
CA PHE A 171 -15.15 6.56 -9.59
C PHE A 171 -16.67 6.33 -9.57
N ALA A 172 -17.40 7.07 -8.73
CA ALA A 172 -18.86 6.98 -8.65
C ALA A 172 -19.54 7.31 -9.99
N THR A 173 -19.04 8.32 -10.71
CA THR A 173 -19.52 8.67 -12.05
C THR A 173 -19.34 7.52 -13.04
N GLY A 174 -18.21 6.80 -12.95
CA GLY A 174 -17.98 5.60 -13.74
C GLY A 174 -19.02 4.52 -13.47
N LEU A 175 -19.30 4.24 -12.19
CA LEU A 175 -20.31 3.24 -11.80
C LEU A 175 -21.72 3.63 -12.25
N ARG A 176 -22.08 4.92 -12.19
CA ARG A 176 -23.39 5.41 -12.62
C ARG A 176 -23.65 5.19 -14.11
N ARG A 177 -22.63 5.34 -14.96
CA ARG A 177 -22.76 5.13 -16.41
C ARG A 177 -23.24 3.71 -16.74
N ASP A 178 -22.78 2.74 -15.94
CA ASP A 178 -23.09 1.32 -16.12
C ASP A 178 -23.92 0.76 -14.94
N LEU A 179 -24.73 1.59 -14.27
CA LEU A 179 -25.37 1.25 -13.00
C LEU A 179 -26.13 -0.08 -13.06
N ALA A 180 -26.96 -0.27 -14.09
CA ALA A 180 -27.72 -1.50 -14.27
C ALA A 180 -26.82 -2.74 -14.39
N ALA A 181 -25.70 -2.62 -15.12
CA ALA A 181 -24.76 -3.72 -15.30
C ALA A 181 -24.00 -4.02 -14.01
N VAL A 182 -23.57 -2.99 -13.26
CA VAL A 182 -22.87 -3.15 -11.97
C VAL A 182 -23.82 -3.76 -10.93
N THR A 183 -25.04 -3.26 -10.80
CA THR A 183 -26.05 -3.81 -9.90
C THR A 183 -26.34 -5.27 -10.25
N ASN A 184 -26.54 -5.61 -11.52
CA ASN A 184 -26.74 -6.99 -11.95
C ASN A 184 -25.53 -7.88 -11.65
N GLY A 185 -24.30 -7.38 -11.85
CA GLY A 185 -23.07 -8.11 -11.55
C GLY A 185 -22.90 -8.39 -10.05
N LEU A 186 -23.42 -7.50 -9.20
CA LEU A 186 -23.47 -7.71 -7.76
C LEU A 186 -24.57 -8.69 -7.39
N THR A 187 -25.78 -8.55 -7.91
CA THR A 187 -26.97 -9.30 -7.45
C THR A 187 -27.15 -10.68 -8.09
N LEU A 188 -26.91 -10.83 -9.39
CA LEU A 188 -27.20 -12.07 -10.11
C LEU A 188 -26.07 -13.09 -9.93
N PRO A 189 -26.37 -14.41 -9.89
CA PRO A 189 -25.32 -15.44 -9.78
C PRO A 189 -24.42 -15.51 -11.03
N TRP A 190 -24.92 -15.03 -12.17
CA TRP A 190 -24.26 -15.08 -13.47
C TRP A 190 -23.06 -14.14 -13.54
N ASN A 191 -21.94 -14.64 -14.05
CA ASN A 191 -20.76 -13.85 -14.33
C ASN A 191 -20.07 -14.35 -15.61
N SER A 192 -19.33 -13.47 -16.28
CA SER A 192 -18.55 -13.81 -17.47
C SER A 192 -17.15 -14.33 -17.13
N GLY A 193 -16.81 -14.55 -15.86
CA GLY A 193 -15.42 -14.81 -15.43
C GLY A 193 -14.80 -16.06 -16.07
N ALA A 194 -15.54 -17.15 -16.20
CA ALA A 194 -15.05 -18.36 -16.87
C ALA A 194 -14.82 -18.14 -18.38
N VAL A 195 -15.72 -17.40 -19.03
CA VAL A 195 -15.61 -17.03 -20.45
C VAL A 195 -14.42 -16.10 -20.65
N GLU A 196 -14.30 -15.06 -19.84
CA GLU A 196 -13.19 -14.11 -19.88
C GLU A 196 -11.84 -14.77 -19.62
N GLY A 197 -11.76 -15.69 -18.65
CA GLY A 197 -10.57 -16.50 -18.40
C GLY A 197 -10.17 -17.32 -19.63
N THR A 198 -11.14 -17.91 -20.32
CA THR A 198 -10.91 -18.67 -21.56
C THR A 198 -10.44 -17.76 -22.69
N VAL A 199 -11.09 -16.61 -22.87
CA VAL A 199 -10.70 -15.57 -23.83
C VAL A 199 -9.29 -15.05 -23.55
N CYS A 200 -8.93 -14.87 -22.27
CA CYS A 200 -7.60 -14.44 -21.87
C CYS A 200 -6.53 -15.48 -22.24
N LYS A 201 -6.77 -16.76 -21.96
CA LYS A 201 -5.89 -17.87 -22.39
C LYS A 201 -5.72 -17.91 -23.91
N LEU A 202 -6.82 -17.78 -24.66
CA LEU A 202 -6.79 -17.73 -26.12
C LEU A 202 -5.98 -16.54 -26.64
N LYS A 203 -6.19 -15.35 -26.05
CA LYS A 203 -5.43 -14.14 -26.37
C LYS A 203 -3.94 -14.30 -26.05
N ALA A 204 -3.59 -14.98 -24.96
CA ALA A 204 -2.20 -15.27 -24.61
C ALA A 204 -1.53 -16.19 -25.64
N LEU A 205 -2.19 -17.29 -26.03
CA LEU A 205 -1.71 -18.19 -27.09
C LEU A 205 -1.55 -17.44 -28.42
N LYS A 206 -2.52 -16.63 -28.81
CA LYS A 206 -2.44 -15.80 -30.02
C LYS A 206 -1.27 -14.81 -29.97
N ARG A 207 -1.00 -14.19 -28.82
CA ARG A 207 0.16 -13.29 -28.63
C ARG A 207 1.50 -14.03 -28.68
N ALA A 208 1.58 -15.23 -28.10
CA ALA A 208 2.76 -16.09 -28.21
C ALA A 208 3.05 -16.53 -29.67
N MET A 209 2.06 -16.43 -30.55
CA MET A 209 2.18 -16.66 -31.99
C MET A 209 2.40 -15.38 -32.79
N PHE A 210 2.78 -14.28 -32.14
CA PHE A 210 2.97 -12.96 -32.77
C PHE A 210 1.73 -12.46 -33.53
N GLY A 211 0.52 -12.87 -33.09
CA GLY A 211 -0.73 -12.49 -33.72
C GLY A 211 -1.04 -13.20 -35.04
N ARG A 212 -0.15 -14.10 -35.52
CA ARG A 212 -0.25 -14.77 -36.84
C ARG A 212 -1.13 -16.03 -36.84
N ALA A 213 -1.96 -16.21 -35.83
CA ALA A 213 -2.85 -17.35 -35.74
C ALA A 213 -4.21 -17.01 -36.37
N ASN A 214 -4.42 -17.44 -37.62
CA ASN A 214 -5.77 -17.59 -38.17
C ASN A 214 -6.55 -18.64 -37.35
N PHE A 215 -7.87 -18.74 -37.55
CA PHE A 215 -8.72 -19.60 -36.72
C PHE A 215 -8.23 -21.06 -36.71
N ASP A 216 -7.87 -21.61 -37.87
CA ASP A 216 -7.42 -23.01 -37.99
C ASP A 216 -6.14 -23.29 -37.19
N LEU A 217 -5.17 -22.39 -37.29
CA LEU A 217 -3.90 -22.52 -36.58
C LEU A 217 -4.08 -22.32 -35.07
N LEU A 218 -4.93 -21.37 -34.67
CA LEU A 218 -5.27 -21.14 -33.26
C LEU A 218 -6.00 -22.36 -32.67
N ARG A 219 -6.97 -22.92 -33.40
CA ARG A 219 -7.69 -24.13 -33.01
C ARG A 219 -6.73 -25.31 -32.81
N LYS A 220 -5.84 -25.56 -33.78
CA LYS A 220 -4.82 -26.62 -33.65
C LYS A 220 -3.96 -26.42 -32.41
N ARG A 221 -3.46 -25.21 -32.17
CA ARG A 221 -2.60 -24.94 -31.00
C ARG A 221 -3.32 -25.08 -29.67
N VAL A 222 -4.58 -24.67 -29.58
CA VAL A 222 -5.41 -24.83 -28.37
C VAL A 222 -5.66 -26.31 -28.07
N LEU A 223 -5.90 -27.13 -29.10
CA LEU A 223 -6.11 -28.57 -28.93
C LEU A 223 -4.84 -29.30 -28.50
N VAL A 224 -3.66 -28.85 -28.95
CA VAL A 224 -2.36 -29.43 -28.59
C VAL A 224 -1.83 -28.91 -27.24
N SER A 225 -2.24 -27.71 -26.80
CA SER A 225 -1.79 -27.10 -25.54
C SER A 225 -2.59 -27.53 -24.30
N ARG A 226 -3.40 -28.59 -24.40
CA ARG A 226 -4.16 -29.15 -23.28
C ARG A 226 -3.32 -30.11 -22.46
#